data_AF-A0AAJ6NIZ3-F1
#
_entry.id   AF-A0AAJ6NIZ3-F1
#
_cell.length_a   1.000
_cell.length_b   1.000
_cell.length_c   1.000
_cell.angle_alpha   90.00
_cell.angle_beta   90.00
_cell.angle_gamma   90.00
#
_symmetry.space_group_name_H-M   'P 1'
#
loop_
_entity.id
_entity.type
_entity.pdbx_description
1 polymer ?
#
loop_
_entity_poly.entity_id
_entity_poly.type
_entity_poly.pdbx_seq_one_letter_code
_entity_poly.pdbx_strand_id
1 'polypeptide(L)'
;MKKIGLFILLACIISACSSNNETYQSTFKHTPECQAQLIDISKGNFKLDDISKERLSFDLQATDNNEEIIQINIAEKEQNGIRSAGRIKVNKAQNEIFNSTFDDMNMIPIKLGSYPSFITDCF
;
A
#
# COMPACT_ATOMS: atom_id res chain seq x y z
N MET A 1 -8.44 0.38 70.34
CA MET A 1 -7.11 -0.08 69.89
C MET A 1 -7.04 0.10 68.37
N LYS A 2 -6.18 1.00 67.89
CA LYS A 2 -5.99 1.31 66.46
C LYS A 2 -4.84 0.46 65.93
N LYS A 3 -5.06 -0.30 64.85
CA LYS A 3 -3.96 -0.76 63.97
C LYS A 3 -4.38 -0.44 62.54
N ILE A 4 -3.77 0.61 62.02
CA ILE A 4 -3.93 1.12 60.67
C ILE A 4 -3.15 0.17 59.76
N GLY A 5 -3.87 -0.58 58.92
CA GLY A 5 -3.26 -1.38 57.86
C GLY A 5 -2.88 -0.47 56.70
N LEU A 6 -1.57 -0.31 56.47
CA LEU A 6 -1.03 0.43 55.35
C LEU A 6 -0.86 -0.53 54.16
N PHE A 7 -1.87 -0.59 53.28
CA PHE A 7 -1.73 -1.23 51.97
C PHE A 7 -1.17 -0.21 50.98
N ILE A 8 0.13 -0.30 50.70
CA ILE A 8 0.77 0.47 49.64
C ILE A 8 0.42 -0.24 48.33
N LEU A 9 -0.61 0.25 47.64
CA LEU A 9 -0.92 -0.13 46.27
C LEU A 9 0.13 0.54 45.36
N LEU A 10 1.08 -0.24 44.84
CA LEU A 10 1.91 0.22 43.73
C LEU A 10 1.01 0.38 42.50
N ALA A 11 0.59 1.62 42.24
CA ALA A 11 0.05 2.00 40.95
C ALA A 11 1.21 2.05 39.96
N CYS A 12 1.49 0.92 39.30
CA CYS A 12 2.23 0.91 38.05
C CYS A 12 1.36 1.65 37.03
N ILE A 13 1.61 2.96 36.89
CA ILE A 13 1.08 3.74 35.79
C ILE A 13 1.78 3.19 34.55
N ILE A 14 1.18 2.17 33.95
CA ILE A 14 1.50 1.73 32.60
C ILE A 14 1.18 2.96 31.75
N SER A 15 2.18 3.77 31.44
CA SER A 15 2.07 4.73 30.36
C SER A 15 1.95 3.91 29.09
N ALA A 16 0.73 3.45 28.81
CA ALA A 16 0.37 3.04 27.47
C ALA A 16 0.52 4.31 26.63
N CYS A 17 1.66 4.44 25.96
CA CYS A 17 1.74 5.24 24.77
C CYS A 17 0.70 4.64 23.82
N SER A 18 -0.53 5.13 23.84
CA SER A 18 -1.46 4.92 22.75
C SER A 18 -0.87 5.70 21.58
N SER A 19 0.03 5.09 20.82
CA SER A 19 0.19 5.51 19.44
C SER A 19 -1.17 5.25 18.81
N ASN A 20 -1.97 6.30 18.67
CA ASN A 20 -3.18 6.29 17.85
C ASN A 20 -2.71 6.10 16.40
N ASN A 21 -2.25 4.91 16.06
CA ASN A 21 -1.97 4.51 14.71
C ASN A 21 -3.33 4.13 14.12
N GLU A 22 -4.00 5.12 13.54
CA GLU A 22 -5.14 4.83 12.68
C GLU A 22 -4.67 3.84 11.62
N THR A 23 -5.28 2.65 11.60
CA THR A 23 -4.95 1.61 10.64
C THR A 23 -5.93 1.73 9.48
N TYR A 24 -5.48 2.30 8.37
CA TYR A 24 -6.28 2.40 7.16
C TYR A 24 -6.22 1.09 6.38
N GLN A 25 -7.32 0.76 5.70
CA GLN A 25 -7.44 -0.44 4.85
C GLN A 25 -7.49 -0.01 3.38
N SER A 26 -6.85 -0.79 2.51
CA SER A 26 -6.94 -0.57 1.06
C SER A 26 -8.38 -0.71 0.59
N THR A 27 -8.80 0.17 -0.31
CA THR A 27 -10.11 0.16 -0.98
C THR A 27 -10.06 -0.51 -2.34
N PHE A 28 -8.90 -1.01 -2.75
CA PHE A 28 -8.72 -1.68 -4.03
C PHE A 28 -9.62 -2.91 -4.17
N LYS A 29 -10.34 -2.99 -5.29
CA LYS A 29 -11.23 -4.10 -5.62
C LYS A 29 -10.40 -5.25 -6.17
N HIS A 30 -10.33 -6.36 -5.44
CA HIS A 30 -9.61 -7.57 -5.85
C HIS A 30 -10.34 -8.39 -6.94
N THR A 31 -11.02 -7.73 -7.88
CA THR A 31 -11.66 -8.41 -9.02
C THR A 31 -10.60 -8.76 -10.08
N PRO A 32 -10.84 -9.81 -10.89
CA PRO A 32 -9.94 -10.16 -11.99
C PRO A 32 -9.68 -9.00 -12.97
N GLU A 33 -10.70 -8.18 -13.20
CA GLU A 33 -10.60 -7.01 -14.05
C GLU A 33 -9.63 -5.97 -13.49
N CYS A 34 -9.80 -5.55 -12.24
CA CYS A 34 -8.93 -4.55 -11.61
C CYS A 34 -7.48 -5.03 -11.48
N GLN A 35 -7.27 -6.32 -11.21
CA GLN A 35 -5.94 -6.92 -11.20
C GLN A 35 -5.30 -6.89 -12.60
N ALA A 36 -6.06 -7.26 -13.64
CA ALA A 36 -5.56 -7.24 -15.01
C ALA A 36 -5.19 -5.81 -15.47
N GLN A 37 -6.05 -4.82 -15.17
CA GLN A 37 -5.77 -3.41 -15.47
C GLN A 37 -4.52 -2.92 -14.74
N LEU A 38 -4.37 -3.23 -13.45
CA LEU A 38 -3.19 -2.86 -12.67
C LEU A 38 -1.90 -3.48 -13.23
N ILE A 39 -1.95 -4.74 -13.68
CA ILE A 39 -0.84 -5.40 -14.37
C ILE A 39 -0.46 -4.65 -15.65
N ASP A 40 -1.43 -4.33 -16.49
CA ASP A 40 -1.17 -3.71 -17.79
C ASP A 40 -0.65 -2.27 -17.62
N ILE A 41 -1.20 -1.51 -16.67
CA ILE A 41 -0.68 -0.19 -16.25
C ILE A 41 0.76 -0.31 -15.75
N SER A 42 1.04 -1.28 -14.87
CA SER A 42 2.37 -1.48 -14.31
C SER A 42 3.39 -1.82 -15.39
N LYS A 43 3.05 -2.72 -16.32
CA LYS A 43 3.94 -3.08 -17.43
C LYS A 43 4.27 -1.88 -18.31
N GLY A 44 3.27 -1.10 -18.69
CA GLY A 44 3.43 0.07 -19.55
C GLY A 44 4.23 1.23 -18.93
N ASN A 45 4.36 1.29 -17.60
CA ASN A 45 5.01 2.41 -16.92
C ASN A 45 6.35 2.04 -16.23
N PHE A 46 6.65 0.75 -16.01
CA PHE A 46 7.82 0.31 -15.22
C PHE A 46 8.83 -0.55 -16.01
N LYS A 47 8.76 -0.56 -17.35
CA LYS A 47 9.64 -1.35 -18.23
C LYS A 47 9.62 -2.86 -17.87
N LEU A 48 8.43 -3.41 -17.69
CA LEU A 48 8.23 -4.82 -17.29
C LEU A 48 7.75 -5.70 -18.45
N ASP A 49 8.04 -5.32 -19.69
CA ASP A 49 7.54 -5.99 -20.89
C ASP A 49 7.97 -7.47 -20.94
N ASP A 50 9.21 -7.76 -20.55
CA ASP A 50 9.79 -9.11 -20.51
C ASP A 50 9.37 -9.95 -19.29
N ILE A 51 8.64 -9.36 -18.34
CA ILE A 51 8.14 -10.06 -17.15
C ILE A 51 6.75 -10.61 -17.45
N SER A 52 6.58 -11.92 -17.31
CA SER A 52 5.27 -12.55 -17.51
C SER A 52 4.27 -12.13 -16.43
N LYS A 53 2.98 -12.04 -16.79
CA LYS A 53 1.94 -11.41 -15.93
C LYS A 53 1.78 -12.16 -14.62
N GLU A 54 1.84 -13.49 -14.66
CA GLU A 54 1.72 -14.38 -13.51
C GLU A 54 2.87 -14.27 -12.50
N ARG A 55 3.98 -13.60 -12.87
CA ARG A 55 5.09 -13.31 -11.97
C ARG A 55 4.95 -11.98 -11.25
N LEU A 56 3.95 -11.18 -11.60
CA LEU A 56 3.69 -9.90 -10.95
C LEU A 56 2.71 -10.10 -9.80
N SER A 57 3.02 -9.51 -8.65
CA SER A 57 2.10 -9.37 -7.52
C SER A 57 2.14 -7.95 -6.98
N PHE A 58 1.14 -7.60 -6.18
CA PHE A 58 0.96 -6.25 -5.66
C PHE A 58 0.67 -6.29 -4.17
N ASP A 59 1.46 -5.57 -3.40
CA ASP A 59 1.15 -5.32 -1.99
C ASP A 59 0.53 -3.93 -1.88
N LEU A 60 -0.66 -3.86 -1.30
CA LEU A 60 -1.44 -2.62 -1.19
C LEU A 60 -1.43 -2.14 0.25
N GLN A 61 -1.12 -0.86 0.44
CA GLN A 61 -1.07 -0.21 1.73
C GLN A 61 -1.78 1.14 1.67
N ALA A 62 -2.91 1.26 2.36
CA ALA A 62 -3.53 2.55 2.55
C ALA A 62 -2.71 3.40 3.52
N THR A 63 -2.39 4.62 3.11
CA THR A 63 -1.73 5.62 3.96
C THR A 63 -2.74 6.48 4.69
N ASP A 64 -3.88 6.74 4.05
CA ASP A 64 -5.08 7.34 4.64
C ASP A 64 -6.35 6.93 3.85
N ASN A 65 -7.48 7.60 4.09
CA ASN A 65 -8.74 7.31 3.39
C ASN A 65 -8.70 7.62 1.88
N ASN A 66 -7.82 8.50 1.42
CA ASN A 66 -7.72 9.00 0.05
C ASN A 66 -6.45 8.51 -0.67
N GLU A 67 -5.43 8.08 0.05
CA GLU A 67 -4.14 7.71 -0.53
C GLU A 67 -3.77 6.25 -0.25
N GLU A 68 -3.24 5.59 -1.29
CA GLU A 68 -2.74 4.22 -1.21
C GLU A 68 -1.40 4.09 -1.93
N ILE A 69 -0.50 3.29 -1.35
CA ILE A 69 0.74 2.85 -1.96
C ILE A 69 0.56 1.41 -2.43
N ILE A 70 0.89 1.16 -3.69
CA ILE A 70 0.95 -0.17 -4.28
C ILE A 70 2.41 -0.48 -4.56
N GLN A 71 2.97 -1.48 -3.90
CA GLN A 71 4.28 -2.02 -4.26
C GLN A 71 4.11 -3.07 -5.36
N ILE A 72 4.88 -2.93 -6.43
CA ILE A 72 4.94 -3.90 -7.52
C ILE A 72 6.05 -4.89 -7.20
N ASN A 73 5.71 -6.17 -7.18
CA ASN A 73 6.60 -7.26 -6.85
C ASN A 73 6.77 -8.19 -8.05
N ILE A 74 7.97 -8.76 -8.20
CA ILE A 74 8.29 -9.78 -9.20
C ILE A 74 8.76 -11.04 -8.50
N ALA A 75 8.08 -12.16 -8.75
CA ALA A 75 8.54 -13.49 -8.37
C ALA A 75 9.73 -13.91 -9.25
N GLU A 76 10.86 -14.26 -8.63
CA GLU A 76 12.08 -14.70 -9.31
C GLU A 76 11.99 -16.17 -9.74
N LYS A 77 12.48 -16.49 -10.95
CA LYS A 77 12.33 -17.83 -11.54
C LYS A 77 13.15 -18.91 -10.81
N GLU A 78 14.29 -18.54 -10.24
CA GLU A 78 15.30 -19.52 -9.81
C GLU A 78 15.49 -19.60 -8.30
N GLN A 79 15.13 -18.54 -7.56
CA GLN A 79 15.47 -18.43 -6.13
C GLN A 79 14.27 -18.43 -5.18
N ASN A 80 13.04 -18.67 -5.67
CA ASN A 80 11.80 -18.45 -4.90
C ASN A 80 11.75 -17.07 -4.20
N GLY A 81 12.49 -16.10 -4.75
CA GLY A 81 12.60 -14.76 -4.21
C GLY A 81 11.49 -13.86 -4.74
N ILE A 82 11.18 -12.81 -3.99
CA ILE A 82 10.34 -11.71 -4.44
C ILE A 82 11.20 -10.45 -4.40
N ARG A 83 11.29 -9.74 -5.52
CA ARG A 83 11.93 -8.42 -5.57
C ARG A 83 10.93 -7.34 -5.89
N SER A 84 11.11 -6.16 -5.28
CA SER A 84 10.36 -4.97 -5.67
C SER A 84 10.81 -4.48 -7.05
N ALA A 85 9.84 -4.08 -7.87
CA ALA A 85 10.03 -3.52 -9.20
C ALA A 85 9.70 -2.03 -9.25
N GLY A 86 8.97 -1.52 -8.25
CA GLY A 86 8.54 -0.15 -8.18
C GLY A 86 7.42 0.06 -7.18
N ARG A 87 7.07 1.32 -6.98
CA ARG A 87 5.93 1.75 -6.16
C ARG A 87 5.05 2.69 -6.96
N ILE A 88 3.76 2.55 -6.74
CA ILE A 88 2.71 3.41 -7.28
C ILE A 88 2.05 4.10 -6.09
N LYS A 89 1.86 5.42 -6.18
CA LYS A 89 0.97 6.17 -5.29
C LYS A 89 -0.34 6.46 -6.02
N VAL A 90 -1.46 6.16 -5.37
CA VAL A 90 -2.81 6.47 -5.85
C VAL A 90 -3.39 7.56 -4.96
N ASN A 91 -3.84 8.66 -5.55
CA ASN A 91 -4.65 9.67 -4.88
C ASN A 91 -6.09 9.59 -5.42
N LYS A 92 -6.98 9.02 -4.60
CA LYS A 92 -8.39 8.76 -4.95
C LYS A 92 -9.20 10.05 -5.02
N ALA A 93 -8.90 11.03 -4.16
CA ALA A 93 -9.61 12.31 -4.11
C ALA A 93 -9.37 13.15 -5.37
N GLN A 94 -8.17 13.08 -5.94
CA GLN A 94 -7.78 13.81 -7.14
C GLN A 94 -7.91 12.96 -8.41
N ASN A 95 -8.18 11.65 -8.28
CA ASN A 95 -8.21 10.68 -9.37
C ASN A 95 -6.87 10.68 -10.15
N GLU A 96 -5.76 10.66 -9.41
CA GLU A 96 -4.40 10.70 -9.94
C GLU A 96 -3.58 9.50 -9.46
N ILE A 97 -2.63 9.07 -10.31
CA ILE A 97 -1.76 7.94 -10.04
C ILE A 97 -0.33 8.27 -10.49
N PHE A 98 0.64 7.90 -9.65
CA PHE A 98 2.03 8.29 -9.85
C PHE A 98 3.00 7.16 -9.55
N ASN A 99 4.14 7.14 -10.24
CA ASN A 99 5.28 6.34 -9.87
C ASN A 99 6.01 7.05 -8.71
N SER A 100 6.03 6.39 -7.55
CA SER A 100 6.65 6.85 -6.29
C SER A 100 7.81 5.95 -5.86
N THR A 101 8.47 5.29 -6.83
CA THR A 101 9.56 4.34 -6.52
C THR A 101 10.73 4.99 -5.80
N PHE A 102 11.08 6.24 -6.16
CA PHE A 102 12.31 6.89 -5.70
C PHE A 102 12.08 8.09 -4.79
N ASP A 103 10.93 8.77 -4.92
CA ASP A 103 10.62 9.99 -4.19
C ASP A 103 9.10 10.22 -4.14
N ASP A 104 8.62 10.73 -3.00
CA ASP A 104 7.22 11.13 -2.78
C ASP A 104 6.99 12.62 -3.12
N MET A 105 8.05 13.41 -3.32
CA MET A 105 7.96 14.82 -3.73
C MET A 105 8.01 15.01 -5.25
N ASN A 106 8.91 14.32 -5.95
CA ASN A 106 9.07 14.40 -7.41
C ASN A 106 8.45 13.19 -8.11
N MET A 107 7.14 13.00 -7.90
CA MET A 107 6.41 11.87 -8.44
C MET A 107 6.19 12.01 -9.96
N ILE A 108 6.32 10.90 -10.68
CA ILE A 108 6.12 10.87 -12.14
C ILE A 108 4.70 10.38 -12.43
N PRO A 109 3.84 11.14 -13.13
CA PRO A 109 2.49 10.69 -13.48
C PRO A 109 2.50 9.39 -14.27
N ILE A 110 1.64 8.45 -13.86
CA ILE A 110 1.47 7.17 -14.56
C ILE A 110 0.44 7.34 -15.68
N LYS A 111 0.77 6.81 -16.86
CA LYS A 111 -0.16 6.78 -17.99
C LYS A 111 -1.12 5.62 -17.80
N LEU A 112 -2.41 5.93 -17.67
CA LEU A 112 -3.48 4.94 -17.59
C LEU A 112 -3.81 4.27 -18.93
N GLY A 113 -3.42 4.89 -20.05
CA GLY A 113 -3.62 4.32 -21.39
C GLY A 113 -5.09 4.02 -21.66
N SER A 114 -5.39 2.74 -21.93
CA SER A 114 -6.75 2.26 -22.23
C SER A 114 -7.68 2.19 -21.01
N TYR A 115 -7.20 2.52 -19.80
CA TYR A 115 -7.94 2.40 -18.55
C TYR A 115 -8.14 3.75 -17.84
N PRO A 116 -8.69 4.78 -18.51
CA PRO A 116 -8.81 6.12 -17.94
C PRO A 116 -9.65 6.19 -16.66
N SER A 117 -10.60 5.25 -16.50
CA SER A 117 -11.47 5.15 -15.33
C SER A 117 -10.92 4.26 -14.21
N PHE A 118 -9.70 3.70 -14.35
CA PHE A 118 -9.14 2.69 -13.44
C PHE A 118 -9.28 3.06 -11.96
N ILE A 119 -8.97 4.30 -11.59
CA ILE A 119 -9.02 4.72 -10.18
C ILE A 119 -10.48 4.71 -9.67
N THR A 120 -11.42 5.26 -10.44
CA THR A 120 -12.84 5.28 -10.07
C THR A 120 -13.44 3.87 -10.04
N ASP A 121 -13.04 3.01 -10.96
CA ASP A 121 -13.61 1.67 -11.10
C ASP A 121 -13.01 0.66 -10.13
N CYS A 122 -11.74 0.83 -9.73
CA CYS A 122 -10.99 -0.14 -8.94
C CYS A 122 -10.62 0.26 -7.52
N PHE A 123 -10.86 1.51 -7.12
CA PHE A 123 -10.83 1.96 -5.72
C PHE A 123 -12.24 2.44 -5.30
#